data_AF-A0A1B6I3U0-F1
#
_entry.id   AF-A0A1B6I3U0-F1
#
_cell.length_a   1.000
_cell.length_b   1.000
_cell.length_c   1.000
_cell.angle_alpha   90.00
_cell.angle_beta   90.00
_cell.angle_gamma   90.00
#
_symmetry.space_group_name_H-M   'P 1'
#
loop_
_entity.id
_entity.type
_entity.pdbx_description
1 polymer ?
#
loop_
_entity_poly.entity_id
_entity_poly.type
_entity_poly.pdbx_seq_one_letter_code
_entity_poly.pdbx_strand_id
1 'polypeptide(L)'
;EHLSTKQIHIYVSVMRMDTIVLSVVLLSVCCQAGTYNYSDIELHPDHMPYFLNMYKELADECVKEKCPLMEFVGRKGCWGYEDVCPQNDSYSTPSCPGDHRGWVPSKKDQIDTFFAQGDFGYVAEQQKELMVMCEPNFAADSSLLCSKHLRYCQGRNIKIDFRDLNHRKEPIRYKMDVLKECQIGGYC
;
A
#
# COMPACT_ATOMS: atom_id res chain seq x y z
N GLU A 1 -7.25 20.91 32.54
CA GLU A 1 -6.69 22.27 32.45
C GLU A 1 -5.20 22.16 32.17
N HIS A 2 -4.77 22.85 31.10
CA HIS A 2 -3.40 23.17 30.66
C HIS A 2 -2.33 22.05 30.51
N LEU A 3 -2.20 21.58 29.26
CA LEU A 3 -0.93 21.16 28.68
C LEU A 3 0.03 22.36 28.61
N SER A 4 1.27 22.17 29.07
CA SER A 4 2.39 23.08 28.80
C SER A 4 3.45 22.36 27.96
N THR A 5 3.53 22.81 26.71
CA THR A 5 4.59 22.66 25.71
C THR A 5 5.99 22.53 26.30
N LYS A 6 6.67 21.40 26.03
CA LYS A 6 8.14 21.30 26.15
C LYS A 6 8.77 21.95 24.92
N GLN A 7 9.30 23.15 25.13
CA GLN A 7 10.04 23.95 24.16
C GLN A 7 11.44 23.35 24.02
N ILE A 8 11.74 22.76 22.86
CA ILE A 8 13.09 22.29 22.51
C ILE A 8 13.94 23.53 22.23
N HIS A 9 14.75 23.92 23.22
CA HIS A 9 15.76 24.97 23.05
C HIS A 9 16.92 24.43 22.22
N ILE A 10 16.92 24.71 20.92
CA ILE A 10 18.09 24.57 20.07
C ILE A 10 18.96 25.81 20.33
N TYR A 11 20.02 25.64 21.13
CA TYR A 11 21.08 26.65 21.24
C TYR A 11 21.86 26.67 19.94
N VAL A 12 21.45 27.53 19.00
CA VAL A 12 22.31 27.92 17.88
C VAL A 12 23.28 28.96 18.43
N SER A 13 24.51 28.55 18.72
CA SER A 13 25.61 29.50 18.88
C SER A 13 25.73 30.30 17.58
N VAL A 14 25.27 31.56 17.62
CA VAL A 14 25.38 32.50 16.50
C VAL A 14 26.85 32.89 16.37
N MET A 15 27.62 32.05 15.67
CA MET A 15 28.84 32.51 15.01
C MET A 15 28.38 33.43 13.86
N ARG A 16 29.01 34.60 13.77
CA ARG A 16 28.73 35.65 12.77
C ARG A 16 29.02 35.11 11.37
N MET A 17 28.03 34.46 10.75
CA MET A 17 28.07 33.99 9.36
C MET A 17 27.63 35.12 8.44
N ASP A 18 28.46 35.42 7.43
CA ASP A 18 28.19 36.45 6.44
C ASP A 18 26.85 36.22 5.74
N THR A 19 26.15 37.29 5.38
CA THR A 19 24.85 37.28 4.67
C THR A 19 24.88 36.45 3.37
N ILE A 20 26.06 36.30 2.77
CA ILE A 20 26.33 35.45 1.60
C ILE A 20 26.20 33.96 1.96
N VAL A 21 26.69 33.54 3.12
CA VAL A 21 26.61 32.14 3.56
C VAL A 21 25.16 31.76 3.89
N LEU A 22 24.41 32.68 4.49
CA LEU A 22 22.99 32.46 4.78
C LEU A 22 22.15 32.32 3.50
N SER A 23 22.47 33.10 2.47
CA SER A 23 21.79 33.01 1.16
C SER A 23 22.20 31.77 0.36
N VAL A 24 23.45 31.31 0.45
CA VAL A 24 23.91 30.04 -0.15
C VAL A 24 23.26 28.83 0.54
N VAL A 25 23.11 28.83 1.86
CA VAL A 25 22.44 27.76 2.60
C VAL A 25 20.93 27.72 2.30
N LEU A 26 20.28 28.88 2.14
CA LEU A 26 18.88 28.95 1.71
C LEU A 26 18.69 28.48 0.25
N LEU A 27 19.64 28.76 -0.65
CA LEU A 27 19.62 28.27 -2.03
C LEU A 27 19.89 26.76 -2.13
N SER A 28 20.73 26.18 -1.26
CA SER A 28 21.04 24.74 -1.31
C SER A 28 19.92 23.85 -0.78
N VAL A 29 18.98 24.38 0.02
CA VAL A 29 17.82 23.64 0.52
C VAL A 29 16.67 23.57 -0.51
N CYS A 30 16.67 24.43 -1.54
CA CYS A 30 15.59 24.47 -2.53
C CYS A 30 15.68 23.45 -3.69
N CYS A 31 16.78 22.71 -3.83
CA CYS A 31 17.02 21.85 -5.01
C CYS A 31 17.25 20.37 -4.67
N GLN A 32 16.50 19.81 -3.71
CA GLN A 32 16.26 18.36 -3.73
C GLN A 32 15.00 18.08 -4.55
N ALA A 33 15.09 18.21 -5.87
CA ALA A 33 14.23 17.46 -6.75
C ALA A 33 14.67 16.00 -6.60
N GLY A 34 13.94 15.23 -5.80
CA GLY A 34 14.20 13.81 -5.66
C GLY A 34 13.86 13.16 -6.98
N THR A 35 14.86 12.79 -7.78
CA THR A 35 14.60 12.06 -9.03
C THR A 35 14.09 10.68 -8.66
N TYR A 36 12.82 10.40 -8.90
CA TYR A 36 12.27 9.06 -8.70
C TYR A 36 12.84 8.10 -9.76
N ASN A 37 13.27 6.92 -9.32
CA ASN A 37 13.67 5.86 -10.25
C ASN A 37 12.43 5.11 -10.74
N TYR A 38 11.85 5.56 -11.85
CA TYR A 38 10.68 4.92 -12.46
C TYR A 38 10.99 3.53 -13.02
N SER A 39 12.26 3.14 -13.13
CA SER A 39 12.67 1.82 -13.64
C SER A 39 12.34 0.68 -12.67
N ASP A 40 12.13 0.99 -11.39
CA ASP A 40 11.82 -0.01 -10.35
C ASP A 40 10.34 -0.48 -10.43
N ILE A 41 9.53 0.16 -11.28
CA ILE A 41 8.12 -0.16 -11.48
C ILE A 41 8.00 -1.25 -12.56
N GLU A 42 8.08 -2.51 -12.12
CA GLU A 42 7.90 -3.68 -12.97
C GLU A 42 6.42 -4.07 -13.11
N LEU A 43 5.65 -3.27 -13.87
CA LEU A 43 4.25 -3.56 -14.19
C LEU A 43 4.03 -3.72 -15.70
N HIS A 44 3.01 -4.48 -16.07
CA HIS A 44 2.60 -4.55 -17.48
C HIS A 44 2.07 -3.17 -17.93
N PRO A 45 2.34 -2.72 -19.18
CA PRO A 45 1.87 -1.41 -19.67
C PRO A 45 0.36 -1.18 -19.49
N ASP A 46 -0.45 -2.23 -19.64
CA ASP A 46 -1.91 -2.14 -19.45
C ASP A 46 -2.32 -1.85 -18.01
N HIS A 47 -1.45 -2.12 -17.03
CA HIS A 47 -1.70 -1.87 -15.61
C HIS A 47 -1.24 -0.48 -15.17
N MET A 48 -0.41 0.19 -15.97
CA MET A 48 0.18 1.49 -15.62
C MET A 48 -0.86 2.58 -15.33
N PRO A 49 -1.95 2.74 -16.12
CA PRO A 49 -2.98 3.73 -15.81
C PRO A 49 -3.60 3.54 -14.43
N TYR A 50 -3.94 2.30 -14.09
CA TYR A 50 -4.55 1.93 -12.81
C TYR A 50 -3.61 2.21 -11.63
N PHE A 51 -2.33 1.85 -11.79
CA PHE A 51 -1.30 2.13 -10.81
C PHE A 51 -1.09 3.64 -10.58
N LEU A 52 -0.94 4.42 -11.65
CA LEU A 52 -0.70 5.86 -11.56
C LEU A 52 -1.93 6.63 -11.02
N ASN A 53 -3.14 6.16 -11.31
CA ASN A 53 -4.36 6.76 -10.76
C ASN A 53 -4.49 6.52 -9.25
N MET A 54 -3.93 5.42 -8.74
CA MET A 54 -3.84 5.13 -7.31
C MET A 54 -2.74 5.97 -6.63
N TYR A 55 -1.57 6.10 -7.26
CA TYR A 55 -0.43 6.87 -6.76
C TYR A 55 -0.33 8.26 -7.41
N LYS A 56 -1.28 9.13 -7.09
CA LYS A 56 -1.39 10.47 -7.71
C LYS A 56 -0.15 11.34 -7.51
N GLU A 57 0.48 11.26 -6.35
CA GLU A 57 1.71 12.04 -6.06
C GLU A 57 2.84 11.68 -7.04
N LEU A 58 3.03 10.38 -7.31
CA LEU A 58 3.99 9.88 -8.29
C LEU A 58 3.62 10.30 -9.72
N ALA A 59 2.32 10.29 -10.06
CA ALA A 59 1.86 10.74 -11.36
C ALA A 59 2.13 12.25 -11.56
N ASP A 60 1.85 13.08 -10.56
CA ASP A 60 2.08 14.52 -10.58
C ASP A 60 3.57 14.86 -10.69
N GLU A 61 4.42 14.08 -10.02
CA GLU A 61 5.87 14.21 -10.11
C GLU A 61 6.38 13.80 -11.50
N CYS A 62 5.89 12.69 -12.05
CA CYS A 62 6.21 12.27 -13.41
C CYS A 62 5.90 13.36 -14.45
N VAL A 63 4.79 14.09 -14.28
CA VAL A 63 4.43 15.22 -15.16
C VAL A 63 5.44 16.35 -15.07
N LYS A 64 5.89 16.69 -13.85
CA LYS A 64 6.88 17.74 -13.63
C LYS A 64 8.24 17.38 -14.23
N GLU A 65 8.65 16.12 -14.05
CA GLU A 65 9.96 15.62 -14.48
C GLU A 65 9.99 15.14 -15.93
N LYS A 66 8.83 15.02 -16.58
CA LYS A 66 8.66 14.40 -17.91
C LYS A 66 9.20 12.97 -17.94
N CYS A 67 8.70 12.14 -17.03
CA CYS A 67 9.20 10.79 -16.83
C CYS A 67 8.80 9.79 -17.95
N PRO A 68 9.42 8.60 -18.02
CA PRO A 68 9.09 7.58 -19.02
C PRO A 68 7.63 7.10 -19.00
N LEU A 69 6.95 7.20 -17.85
CA LEU A 69 5.56 6.76 -17.68
C LEU A 69 4.53 7.81 -18.15
N MET A 70 4.99 8.96 -18.68
CA MET A 70 4.13 10.09 -19.04
C MET A 70 3.05 9.71 -20.06
N GLU A 71 3.28 8.69 -20.89
CA GLU A 71 2.26 8.21 -21.83
C GLU A 71 1.03 7.62 -21.15
N PHE A 72 1.15 7.11 -19.91
CA PHE A 72 0.09 6.45 -19.16
C PHE A 72 -0.63 7.41 -18.20
N VAL A 73 0.00 8.53 -17.85
CA VAL A 73 -0.57 9.53 -16.93
C VAL A 73 -1.87 10.11 -17.52
N GLY A 74 -2.91 10.17 -16.68
CA GLY A 74 -4.21 10.74 -17.06
C GLY A 74 -5.09 9.82 -17.90
N ARG A 75 -4.62 8.61 -18.27
CA ARG A 75 -5.49 7.58 -18.84
C ARG A 75 -6.48 7.11 -17.77
N LYS A 76 -7.77 6.99 -18.14
CA LYS A 76 -8.81 6.50 -17.24
C LYS A 76 -8.58 5.03 -16.88
N GLY A 77 -8.90 4.66 -15.66
CA GLY A 77 -8.77 3.29 -15.16
C GLY A 77 -8.79 3.25 -13.64
N CYS A 78 -9.52 2.31 -13.07
CA CYS A 78 -9.53 1.99 -11.64
C CYS A 78 -9.67 0.47 -11.46
N TRP A 79 -9.18 -0.08 -10.35
CA TRP A 79 -9.18 -1.52 -10.14
C TRP A 79 -10.58 -2.08 -9.88
N GLY A 80 -11.50 -1.27 -9.38
CA GLY A 80 -12.88 -1.65 -9.07
C GLY A 80 -13.17 -1.74 -7.58
N TYR A 81 -12.14 -1.78 -6.74
CA TYR A 81 -12.31 -1.78 -5.28
C TYR A 81 -12.32 -0.37 -4.67
N GLU A 82 -11.94 0.65 -5.43
CA GLU A 82 -11.95 2.04 -4.98
C GLU A 82 -13.38 2.57 -4.82
N ASP A 83 -13.59 3.48 -3.87
CA ASP A 83 -14.92 4.04 -3.58
C ASP A 83 -15.59 4.73 -4.78
N VAL A 84 -14.78 5.30 -5.68
CA VAL A 84 -15.24 6.00 -6.89
C VAL A 84 -14.60 5.35 -8.11
N CYS A 85 -15.16 4.21 -8.52
CA CYS A 85 -14.75 3.50 -9.73
C CYS A 85 -15.97 3.10 -10.59
N PRO A 86 -16.27 3.86 -11.65
CA PRO A 86 -17.31 3.47 -12.61
C PRO A 86 -17.00 2.13 -13.29
N GLN A 87 -18.01 1.29 -13.49
CA GLN A 87 -17.84 -0.04 -14.11
C GLN A 87 -17.21 0.00 -15.52
N ASN A 88 -17.38 1.08 -16.27
CA ASN A 88 -16.78 1.25 -17.59
C ASN A 88 -15.28 1.60 -17.52
N ASP A 89 -14.81 2.08 -16.37
CA ASP A 89 -13.41 2.43 -16.12
C ASP A 89 -12.73 1.38 -15.21
N SER A 90 -13.45 0.36 -14.74
CA SER A 90 -12.89 -0.72 -13.92
C SER A 90 -12.03 -1.66 -14.76
N TYR A 91 -10.99 -2.24 -14.15
CA TYR A 91 -10.01 -3.12 -14.80
C TYR A 91 -10.62 -4.21 -15.68
N SER A 92 -11.69 -4.83 -15.20
CA SER A 92 -12.35 -5.94 -15.86
C SER A 92 -13.85 -5.74 -15.88
N THR A 93 -14.46 -6.10 -17.00
CA THR A 93 -15.88 -6.44 -17.07
C THR A 93 -15.96 -7.85 -17.65
N PRO A 94 -16.25 -8.87 -16.84
CA PRO A 94 -16.19 -10.25 -17.28
C PRO A 94 -17.27 -10.54 -18.33
N SER A 95 -16.89 -11.27 -19.38
CA SER A 95 -17.85 -11.89 -20.30
C SER A 95 -18.15 -13.30 -19.81
N CYS A 96 -19.42 -13.57 -19.48
CA CYS A 96 -19.86 -14.87 -19.00
C CYS A 96 -20.68 -15.59 -20.10
N PRO A 97 -20.04 -16.27 -21.06
CA PRO A 97 -20.75 -17.07 -22.06
C PRO A 97 -21.45 -18.27 -21.40
N GLY A 98 -22.65 -18.63 -21.84
CA GLY A 98 -23.43 -19.75 -21.31
C GLY A 98 -24.73 -19.33 -20.61
N ASP A 99 -25.44 -20.26 -20.00
CA ASP A 99 -26.64 -19.95 -19.20
C ASP A 99 -26.25 -19.61 -17.74
N HIS A 100 -27.06 -18.79 -17.08
CA HIS A 100 -26.94 -18.43 -15.66
C HIS A 100 -27.75 -19.36 -14.75
N ARG A 101 -28.72 -20.09 -15.33
CA ARG A 101 -29.64 -20.97 -14.59
C ARG A 101 -28.88 -22.01 -13.76
N GLY A 102 -29.27 -22.15 -12.49
CA GLY A 102 -28.74 -23.14 -11.55
C GLY A 102 -27.71 -22.61 -10.56
N TRP A 103 -27.11 -21.44 -10.80
CA TRP A 103 -26.18 -20.79 -9.86
C TRP A 103 -26.71 -19.46 -9.33
N VAL A 104 -27.32 -18.64 -10.19
CA VAL A 104 -27.80 -17.29 -9.84
C VAL A 104 -29.09 -16.93 -10.61
N PRO A 105 -29.91 -15.98 -10.13
CA PRO A 105 -31.23 -15.70 -10.73
C PRO A 105 -31.18 -14.88 -12.02
N SER A 106 -30.09 -14.14 -12.29
CA SER A 106 -29.93 -13.40 -13.54
C SER A 106 -28.48 -13.41 -14.06
N LYS A 107 -28.30 -12.99 -15.32
CA LYS A 107 -26.97 -12.77 -15.90
C LYS A 107 -26.16 -11.69 -15.19
N LYS A 108 -26.83 -10.65 -14.69
CA LYS A 108 -26.17 -9.60 -13.91
C LYS A 108 -25.66 -10.16 -12.59
N ASP A 109 -26.46 -10.96 -11.90
CA ASP A 109 -26.02 -11.59 -10.65
C ASP A 109 -24.81 -12.52 -10.87
N GLN A 110 -24.68 -13.13 -12.06
CA GLN A 110 -23.53 -13.96 -12.41
C GLN A 110 -22.24 -13.13 -12.47
N ILE A 111 -22.29 -11.98 -13.13
CA ILE A 111 -21.18 -11.03 -13.24
C ILE A 111 -20.86 -10.46 -11.86
N ASP A 112 -21.87 -10.04 -11.11
CA ASP A 112 -21.70 -9.47 -9.77
C ASP A 112 -21.11 -10.51 -8.79
N THR A 113 -21.52 -11.77 -8.88
CA THR A 113 -20.97 -12.89 -8.09
C THR A 113 -19.52 -13.15 -8.45
N PHE A 114 -19.20 -13.20 -9.74
CA PHE A 114 -17.81 -13.32 -10.18
C PHE A 114 -16.96 -12.16 -9.65
N PHE A 115 -17.46 -10.93 -9.76
CA PHE A 115 -16.74 -9.75 -9.28
C PHE A 115 -16.47 -9.82 -7.78
N ALA A 116 -17.48 -10.19 -6.98
CA ALA A 116 -17.36 -10.29 -5.53
C ALA A 116 -16.44 -11.42 -5.05
N GLN A 117 -16.31 -12.52 -5.81
CA GLN A 117 -15.61 -13.73 -5.35
C GLN A 117 -14.27 -13.99 -6.02
N GLY A 118 -14.15 -13.64 -7.31
CA GLY A 118 -13.02 -13.99 -8.16
C GLY A 118 -12.31 -12.80 -8.80
N ASP A 119 -12.80 -11.58 -8.57
CA ASP A 119 -12.23 -10.34 -9.11
C ASP A 119 -11.94 -9.34 -7.98
N PHE A 120 -11.67 -8.09 -8.33
CA PHE A 120 -11.35 -7.01 -7.40
C PHE A 120 -12.42 -6.71 -6.35
N GLY A 121 -13.67 -7.16 -6.53
CA GLY A 121 -14.70 -7.10 -5.49
C GLY A 121 -14.32 -7.90 -4.22
N TYR A 122 -13.61 -9.03 -4.38
CA TYR A 122 -13.06 -9.79 -3.25
C TYR A 122 -12.05 -8.95 -2.46
N VAL A 123 -11.16 -8.24 -3.17
CA VAL A 123 -10.16 -7.35 -2.56
C VAL A 123 -10.85 -6.21 -1.80
N ALA A 124 -11.91 -5.63 -2.39
CA ALA A 124 -12.72 -4.60 -1.74
C ALA A 124 -13.32 -5.07 -0.41
N GLU A 125 -13.84 -6.31 -0.37
CA GLU A 125 -14.35 -6.91 0.86
C GLU A 125 -13.23 -7.13 1.88
N GLN A 126 -12.07 -7.66 1.47
CA GLN A 126 -10.93 -7.85 2.37
C GLN A 126 -10.46 -6.53 3.00
N GLN A 127 -10.44 -5.43 2.22
CA GLN A 127 -10.10 -4.11 2.74
C GLN A 127 -11.12 -3.58 3.75
N LYS A 128 -12.41 -3.76 3.49
CA LYS A 128 -13.49 -3.34 4.41
C LYS A 128 -13.48 -4.10 5.73
N GLU A 129 -12.96 -5.33 5.73
CA GLU A 129 -12.86 -6.17 6.92
C GLU A 129 -11.59 -5.93 7.75
N LEU A 130 -10.67 -5.07 7.30
CA LEU A 130 -9.45 -4.78 8.02
C LEU A 130 -9.72 -4.17 9.41
N MET A 131 -9.12 -4.78 10.43
CA MET A 131 -9.18 -4.31 11.80
C MET A 131 -7.79 -4.28 12.43
N VAL A 132 -7.59 -3.35 13.36
CA VAL A 132 -6.32 -3.17 14.07
C VAL A 132 -6.16 -4.28 15.10
N MET A 133 -5.13 -5.11 14.92
CA MET A 133 -4.75 -6.17 15.85
C MET A 133 -3.64 -5.71 16.80
N CYS A 134 -2.79 -4.78 16.34
CA CYS A 134 -1.67 -4.22 17.08
C CYS A 134 -1.50 -2.75 16.65
N GLU A 135 -1.84 -1.84 17.56
CA GLU A 135 -1.82 -0.39 17.32
C GLU A 135 -0.47 0.21 17.76
N PRO A 136 0.27 0.85 16.85
CA PRO A 136 1.58 1.41 17.16
C PRO A 136 1.48 2.75 17.89
N ASN A 137 2.34 2.99 18.89
CA ASN A 137 2.45 4.30 19.52
C ASN A 137 3.35 5.25 18.70
N PHE A 138 4.39 4.71 18.06
CA PHE A 138 5.34 5.45 17.23
C PHE A 138 5.53 4.84 15.82
N ALA A 139 6.14 5.61 14.91
CA ALA A 139 6.46 5.13 13.56
C ALA A 139 7.51 3.99 13.54
N ALA A 140 8.31 3.84 14.61
CA ALA A 140 9.26 2.74 14.74
C ALA A 140 8.64 1.46 15.34
N ASP A 141 7.45 1.57 15.94
CA ASP A 141 6.77 0.46 16.60
C ASP A 141 6.19 -0.53 15.60
N SER A 142 5.79 -1.70 16.10
CA SER A 142 5.09 -2.70 15.30
C SER A 142 3.65 -2.30 15.09
N SER A 143 3.11 -2.58 13.90
CA SER A 143 1.66 -2.52 13.68
C SER A 143 1.20 -3.73 12.90
N LEU A 144 -0.03 -4.14 13.17
CA LEU A 144 -0.68 -5.23 12.46
C LEU A 144 -2.15 -4.90 12.24
N LEU A 145 -2.53 -4.84 10.97
CA LEU A 145 -3.89 -4.66 10.50
C LEU A 145 -4.27 -5.91 9.73
N CYS A 146 -5.35 -6.59 10.10
CA CYS A 146 -5.75 -7.85 9.47
C CYS A 146 -7.24 -7.89 9.18
N SER A 147 -7.63 -8.58 8.10
CA SER A 147 -9.02 -8.94 7.84
C SER A 147 -9.46 -10.08 8.77
N LYS A 148 -10.77 -10.41 8.73
CA LYS A 148 -11.33 -11.49 9.54
C LYS A 148 -10.58 -12.80 9.31
N HIS A 149 -10.37 -13.53 10.40
CA HIS A 149 -9.64 -14.80 10.40
C HIS A 149 -8.19 -14.72 9.89
N LEU A 150 -7.58 -13.52 9.90
CA LEU A 150 -6.18 -13.30 9.48
C LEU A 150 -5.90 -13.71 8.03
N ARG A 151 -6.91 -13.64 7.15
CA ARG A 151 -6.77 -14.03 5.73
C ARG A 151 -5.86 -13.07 4.97
N TYR A 152 -5.95 -11.79 5.28
CA TYR A 152 -5.09 -10.74 4.75
C TYR A 152 -4.56 -9.91 5.91
N CYS A 153 -3.26 -9.63 5.93
CA CYS A 153 -2.63 -8.84 6.96
C CYS A 153 -1.61 -7.88 6.36
N GLN A 154 -1.66 -6.62 6.78
CA GLN A 154 -0.65 -5.60 6.55
C GLN A 154 0.09 -5.35 7.87
N GLY A 155 1.41 -5.51 7.85
CA GLY A 155 2.23 -5.40 9.05
C GLY A 155 3.50 -4.60 8.82
N ARG A 156 3.99 -3.95 9.88
CA ARG A 156 5.30 -3.26 9.89
C ARG A 156 6.06 -3.59 11.16
N ASN A 157 7.40 -3.63 11.06
CA ASN A 157 8.32 -3.89 12.17
C ASN A 157 7.97 -5.15 12.97
N ILE A 158 7.55 -6.23 12.30
CA ILE A 158 7.17 -7.50 12.94
C ILE A 158 8.39 -8.41 12.99
N LYS A 159 8.65 -8.99 14.15
CA LYS A 159 9.65 -10.05 14.34
C LYS A 159 9.02 -11.40 14.02
N ILE A 160 9.62 -12.16 13.10
CA ILE A 160 9.28 -13.56 12.86
C ILE A 160 10.53 -14.41 13.12
N ASP A 161 10.43 -15.35 14.06
CA ASP A 161 11.52 -16.22 14.49
C ASP A 161 11.44 -17.60 13.83
N PHE A 162 12.31 -17.82 12.86
CA PHE A 162 12.41 -19.08 12.11
C PHE A 162 13.46 -20.05 12.66
N ARG A 163 14.14 -19.76 13.77
CA ARG A 163 15.29 -20.56 14.24
C ARG A 163 14.94 -22.02 14.53
N ASP A 164 13.71 -22.30 14.98
CA ASP A 164 13.22 -23.65 15.24
C ASP A 164 13.09 -24.51 13.96
N LEU A 165 12.94 -23.89 12.79
CA LEU A 165 12.78 -24.61 11.53
C LEU A 165 14.03 -25.42 11.15
N ASN A 166 15.22 -24.99 11.58
CA ASN A 166 16.47 -25.72 11.34
C ASN A 166 16.52 -27.08 12.03
N HIS A 167 15.73 -27.27 13.09
CA HIS A 167 15.66 -28.53 13.84
C HIS A 167 14.51 -29.42 13.38
N ARG A 168 13.66 -28.94 12.47
CA ARG A 168 12.49 -29.66 11.99
C ARG A 168 12.91 -30.72 10.97
N LYS A 169 12.51 -31.97 11.21
CA LYS A 169 12.77 -33.10 10.30
C LYS A 169 11.65 -33.32 9.28
N GLU A 170 10.45 -32.85 9.58
CA GLU A 170 9.27 -33.06 8.74
C GLU A 170 9.12 -31.98 7.65
N PRO A 171 8.66 -32.33 6.44
CA PRO A 171 8.36 -31.36 5.38
C PRO A 171 7.29 -30.33 5.79
N ILE A 172 7.47 -29.08 5.37
CA ILE A 172 6.63 -27.93 5.81
C ILE A 172 5.35 -27.78 4.98
N ARG A 173 5.31 -28.30 3.74
CA ARG A 173 4.31 -27.96 2.70
C ARG A 173 2.83 -28.01 3.11
N TYR A 174 2.47 -28.78 4.15
CA TYR A 174 1.08 -28.95 4.61
C TYR A 174 0.90 -28.76 6.12
N LYS A 175 1.86 -28.11 6.77
CA LYS A 175 1.85 -27.89 8.21
C LYS A 175 1.31 -26.50 8.50
N MET A 176 0.28 -26.42 9.34
CA MET A 176 -0.30 -25.15 9.79
C MET A 176 0.36 -24.63 11.08
N ASP A 177 1.21 -25.46 11.70
CA ASP A 177 1.96 -25.23 12.94
C ASP A 177 3.43 -24.87 12.66
N VAL A 178 3.69 -24.14 11.57
CA VAL A 178 5.06 -23.74 11.20
C VAL A 178 5.64 -22.77 12.22
N LEU A 179 4.81 -21.85 12.69
CA LEU A 179 5.14 -20.87 13.72
C LEU A 179 4.38 -21.20 15.00
N LYS A 180 5.08 -21.17 16.13
CA LYS A 180 4.58 -21.41 17.48
C LYS A 180 4.32 -20.07 18.18
N GLU A 181 3.68 -20.16 19.34
CA GLU A 181 3.56 -19.04 20.26
C GLU A 181 4.94 -18.42 20.53
N CYS A 182 4.97 -17.08 20.68
CA CYS A 182 6.18 -16.27 20.87
C CYS A 182 7.16 -16.19 19.67
N GLN A 183 6.92 -16.92 18.57
CA GLN A 183 7.76 -16.81 17.37
C GLN A 183 7.35 -15.65 16.45
N ILE A 184 6.11 -15.17 16.57
CA ILE A 184 5.69 -13.88 16.02
C ILE A 184 5.69 -12.88 17.17
N GLY A 185 6.34 -11.75 17.00
CA GLY A 185 6.38 -10.70 18.01
C GLY A 185 6.48 -9.31 17.42
N GLY A 186 6.27 -8.33 18.27
CA GLY A 186 6.31 -6.91 17.95
C GLY A 186 6.13 -6.08 19.22
N TYR A 187 6.37 -4.78 19.10
CA TYR A 187 6.09 -3.82 20.16
C TYR A 187 4.99 -2.88 19.67
N CYS A 188 3.78 -3.11 20.17
CA CYS A 188 2.68 -2.16 20.31
C CYS A 188 2.29 -2.18 21.79
#